data_AF-A0A3P6QY65-F1
#
_entry.id   AF-A0A3P6QY65-F1
#
_cell.length_a   1.000
_cell.length_b   1.000
_cell.length_c   1.000
_cell.angle_alpha   90.00
_cell.angle_beta   90.00
_cell.angle_gamma   90.00
#
_symmetry.space_group_name_H-M   'P 1'
#
loop_
_entity.id
_entity.type
_entity.pdbx_description
1 polymer ?
#
loop_
_entity_poly.entity_id
_entity_poly.type
_entity_poly.pdbx_seq_one_letter_code
_entity_poly.pdbx_strand_id
1 'polypeptide(L)'
;MLTPTFHYNILRDYHEIFAQQGEILVDLIAKEEGDFDLFPYIKRCALDIICETAMGTSINAQTGGNNEYVRAVQRLSALVWDYQR
;
A
#
# COMPACT_ATOMS: atom_id res chain seq x y z
N MET A 1 -19.32 4.29 13.69
CA MET A 1 -18.39 3.20 14.04
C MET A 1 -17.01 3.35 13.41
N LEU A 2 -16.87 3.79 12.14
CA LEU A 2 -15.55 3.96 11.50
C LEU A 2 -14.87 5.32 11.76
N THR A 3 -15.63 6.35 12.09
CA THR A 3 -15.13 7.71 12.35
C THR A 3 -14.04 7.80 13.44
N PRO A 4 -14.06 7.02 14.54
CA PRO A 4 -12.98 7.05 15.53
C PRO A 4 -11.63 6.56 14.99
N THR A 5 -11.60 5.66 14.01
CA THR A 5 -10.37 5.11 13.40
C THR A 5 -9.54 6.17 12.66
N PHE A 6 -10.18 7.27 12.28
CA PHE A 6 -9.56 8.43 11.65
C PHE A 6 -9.40 9.61 12.62
N HIS A 7 -9.61 9.38 13.92
CA HIS A 7 -9.35 10.38 14.94
C HIS A 7 -7.83 10.64 15.05
N TYR A 8 -7.43 11.90 15.20
CA TYR A 8 -6.03 12.34 15.12
C TYR A 8 -5.07 11.56 16.03
N ASN A 9 -5.52 11.14 17.22
CA ASN A 9 -4.70 10.35 18.13
C ASN A 9 -4.29 8.99 17.53
N ILE A 10 -5.19 8.34 16.79
CA ILE A 10 -4.90 7.06 16.12
C ILE A 10 -4.02 7.29 14.89
N LEU A 11 -4.28 8.36 14.12
CA LEU A 11 -3.46 8.70 12.95
C LEU A 11 -2.00 9.00 13.31
N ARG A 12 -1.74 9.47 14.53
CA ARG A 12 -0.38 9.73 15.01
C ARG A 12 0.42 8.43 15.13
N ASP A 13 -0.24 7.36 15.57
CA ASP A 13 0.38 6.04 15.70
C ASP A 13 0.69 5.43 14.31
N TYR A 14 -0.08 5.78 13.28
CA TYR A 14 0.16 5.34 11.90
C TYR A 14 1.38 5.99 11.24
N HIS A 15 1.89 7.10 11.79
CA HIS A 15 3.04 7.79 11.22
C HIS A 15 4.30 6.89 11.18
N GLU A 16 4.52 6.07 12.21
CA GLU A 16 5.65 5.13 12.25
C GLU A 16 5.55 4.10 11.11
N ILE A 17 4.34 3.59 10.85
CA ILE A 17 4.07 2.66 9.75
C ILE A 17 4.32 3.33 8.40
N PHE A 18 3.86 4.56 8.20
CA PHE A 18 4.11 5.30 6.95
C PHE A 18 5.60 5.49 6.70
N ALA A 19 6.37 5.84 7.75
CA ALA A 19 7.81 6.00 7.64
C ALA A 19 8.49 4.68 7.28
N GLN A 20 8.17 3.59 7.98
CA GLN A 20 8.72 2.27 7.71
C GLN A 20 8.43 1.78 6.27
N GLN A 21 7.18 1.88 5.83
CA GLN A 21 6.79 1.48 4.48
C GLN A 21 7.38 2.40 3.40
N GLY A 22 7.63 3.67 3.75
CA GLY A 22 8.32 4.65 2.91
C GLY A 22 9.80 4.32 2.69
N GLU A 23 10.52 3.91 3.75
CA GLU A 23 11.92 3.47 3.62
C GLU A 23 12.03 2.25 2.71
N ILE A 24 11.14 1.26 2.86
CA ILE A 24 11.09 0.08 1.97
C ILE A 24 10.85 0.51 0.51
N LEU A 25 9.94 1.45 0.28
CA LEU A 25 9.66 1.98 -1.05
C LEU A 25 10.92 2.61 -1.66
N VAL A 26 11.61 3.48 -0.90
CA VAL A 26 12.83 4.16 -1.33
C VAL A 26 13.93 3.15 -1.66
N ASP A 27 14.13 2.12 -0.82
CA ASP A 27 15.10 1.06 -1.05
C ASP A 27 14.81 0.23 -2.31
N LEU A 28 13.54 0.06 -2.68
CA LEU A 28 13.15 -0.67 -3.88
C LEU A 28 13.35 0.17 -5.15
N ILE A 29 12.91 1.44 -5.14
CA ILE A 29 13.05 2.32 -6.31
C ILE A 29 14.50 2.74 -6.54
N ALA A 30 15.34 2.76 -5.51
CA ALA A 30 16.77 3.05 -5.63
C ALA A 30 17.54 2.01 -6.46
N LYS A 31 16.93 0.85 -6.73
CA LYS A 31 17.49 -0.22 -7.56
C LYS A 31 17.13 -0.09 -9.04
N GLU A 32 16.22 0.81 -9.38
CA GLU A 32 15.82 1.05 -10.77
C GLU A 32 16.86 1.91 -11.48
N GLU A 33 17.09 1.64 -12.76
CA GLU A 33 18.01 2.41 -13.60
C GLU A 33 17.25 3.08 -14.75
N GLY A 34 17.47 4.38 -14.94
CA GLY A 34 16.81 5.15 -16.00
C GLY A 34 15.33 5.44 -15.72
N ASP A 35 14.55 5.58 -16.78
CA ASP A 35 13.12 5.86 -16.66
C ASP A 35 12.35 4.57 -16.36
N PHE A 36 11.54 4.59 -15.31
CA PHE A 36 10.71 3.45 -14.90
C PHE A 36 9.30 3.89 -14.49
N ASP A 37 8.37 2.94 -14.49
CA ASP A 37 7.00 3.16 -14.00
C ASP A 37 6.97 3.04 -12.47
N LEU A 38 6.74 4.16 -11.80
CA LEU A 38 6.64 4.24 -10.34
C LEU A 38 5.30 3.71 -9.80
N PHE A 39 4.26 3.62 -10.64
CA PHE A 39 2.89 3.33 -10.19
C PHE A 39 2.72 1.96 -9.52
N PRO A 40 3.35 0.86 -9.98
CA PRO A 40 3.30 -0.43 -9.31
C PRO A 40 3.92 -0.42 -7.90
N TYR A 41 4.98 0.35 -7.72
CA TYR A 41 5.67 0.50 -6.42
C TYR A 41 4.77 1.21 -5.40
N ILE A 42 4.21 2.35 -5.78
CA ILE A 42 3.28 3.12 -4.92
C ILE A 42 2.06 2.28 -4.56
N LYS A 43 1.49 1.52 -5.50
CA LYS A 43 0.34 0.65 -5.23
C LYS A 43 0.63 -0.38 -4.14
N ARG A 44 1.80 -1.02 -4.18
CA ARG A 44 2.21 -2.01 -3.18
C ARG A 44 2.47 -1.37 -1.82
N CYS A 45 3.16 -0.22 -1.81
CA CYS A 45 3.38 0.58 -0.60
C CYS A 45 2.05 0.98 0.07
N ALA A 46 1.11 1.53 -0.68
CA ALA A 46 -0.20 1.90 -0.17
C ALA A 46 -0.99 0.70 0.40
N LEU A 47 -0.84 -0.48 -0.22
CA LEU A 47 -1.48 -1.71 0.25
C LEU A 47 -0.88 -2.20 1.57
N ASP A 48 0.44 -2.19 1.70
CA ASP A 48 1.11 -2.53 2.96
C ASP A 48 0.71 -1.56 4.09
N ILE A 49 0.68 -0.25 3.78
CA ILE A 49 0.25 0.78 4.73
C ILE A 49 -1.17 0.52 5.24
N ILE A 50 -2.16 0.29 4.37
CA ILE A 50 -3.54 0.11 4.81
C ILE A 50 -3.75 -1.21 5.57
N CYS A 51 -3.03 -2.27 5.18
CA CYS A 51 -3.09 -3.55 5.89
C CYS A 51 -2.45 -3.46 7.29
N GLU A 52 -1.34 -2.75 7.44
CA GLU A 52 -0.71 -2.57 8.75
C GLU A 52 -1.49 -1.62 9.64
N THR A 53 -1.91 -0.46 9.12
CA THR A 53 -2.64 0.54 9.92
C THR A 53 -4.06 0.11 10.28
N ALA A 54 -4.85 -0.37 9.33
CA ALA A 54 -6.27 -0.67 9.56
C ALA A 54 -6.53 -2.12 9.96
N MET A 55 -5.67 -3.07 9.56
CA MET A 55 -5.87 -4.50 9.81
C MET A 55 -4.85 -5.10 10.77
N GLY A 56 -3.83 -4.34 11.19
CA GLY A 56 -2.80 -4.80 12.12
C GLY A 56 -1.97 -5.96 11.59
N THR A 57 -1.85 -6.09 10.26
CA THR A 57 -1.15 -7.22 9.62
C THR A 57 -0.19 -6.77 8.52
N SER A 58 1.04 -7.26 8.59
CA SER A 58 2.06 -7.05 7.55
C SER A 58 1.91 -8.11 6.46
N ILE A 59 1.58 -7.66 5.25
CA ILE A 59 1.46 -8.56 4.09
C ILE A 59 2.72 -8.56 3.21
N ASN A 60 3.64 -7.62 3.43
CA ASN A 60 4.93 -7.53 2.72
C ASN A 60 4.76 -7.52 1.19
N ALA A 61 3.74 -6.81 0.69
CA ALA A 61 3.42 -6.73 -0.74
C ALA A 61 4.53 -6.05 -1.55
N GLN A 62 5.25 -5.10 -0.95
CA GLN A 62 6.40 -4.42 -1.56
C GLN A 62 7.56 -5.38 -1.89
N THR A 63 7.77 -6.43 -1.09
CA THR A 63 8.88 -7.38 -1.25
C THR A 63 8.46 -8.71 -1.89
N GLY A 64 7.30 -8.74 -2.54
CA GLY A 64 6.80 -9.90 -3.28
C GLY A 64 5.93 -10.86 -2.48
N GLY A 65 5.59 -10.53 -1.24
CA GLY A 65 4.59 -11.23 -0.44
C GLY A 65 3.16 -11.05 -0.98
N ASN A 66 2.27 -11.98 -0.61
CA ASN A 66 0.82 -11.88 -0.83
C ASN A 66 0.40 -11.49 -2.27
N ASN A 67 1.11 -12.00 -3.28
CA ASN A 67 0.85 -11.67 -4.68
C ASN A 67 -0.56 -12.03 -5.16
N GLU A 68 -1.21 -13.04 -4.57
CA GLU A 68 -2.61 -13.36 -4.87
C GLU A 68 -3.54 -12.20 -4.46
N TYR A 69 -3.34 -11.66 -3.26
CA TYR A 69 -4.12 -10.51 -2.78
C TYR A 69 -3.88 -9.26 -3.63
N VAL A 70 -2.62 -8.97 -3.97
CA VAL A 70 -2.26 -7.86 -4.87
C VAL A 70 -2.97 -7.98 -6.21
N ARG A 71 -2.96 -9.18 -6.81
CA ARG A 71 -3.65 -9.45 -8.09
C ARG A 71 -5.16 -9.33 -7.96
N ALA A 72 -5.74 -9.80 -6.87
CA ALA A 72 -7.18 -9.71 -6.61
C ALA A 72 -7.63 -8.25 -6.51
N VAL A 73 -6.91 -7.42 -5.74
CA VAL A 73 -7.19 -5.98 -5.61
C VAL A 73 -7.05 -5.29 -6.95
N GLN A 74 -5.97 -5.56 -7.70
CA GLN A 74 -5.78 -4.98 -9.03
C GLN A 74 -6.92 -5.34 -10.01
N ARG A 75 -7.36 -6.61 -10.01
CA ARG A 75 -8.48 -7.06 -10.85
C ARG A 75 -9.77 -6.35 -10.46
N LEU A 76 -10.04 -6.23 -9.16
CA LEU A 76 -11.23 -5.53 -8.66
C LEU A 76 -11.21 -4.05 -9.05
N SER A 77 -10.07 -3.36 -8.90
CA SER A 77 -9.92 -1.97 -9.33
C SER A 77 -10.18 -1.79 -10.82
N ALA A 78 -9.71 -2.70 -11.68
CA ALA A 78 -9.97 -2.65 -13.11
C ALA A 78 -11.47 -2.83 -13.42
N LEU A 79 -12.12 -3.84 -12.82
CA LEU A 79 -13.55 -4.09 -13.01
C LEU A 79 -14.42 -2.92 -12.55
N VAL A 80 -14.09 -2.30 -11.41
CA VAL A 80 -14.81 -1.12 -10.89
C VAL A 80 -14.67 0.06 -11.83
N TRP A 81 -13.46 0.29 -12.38
CA TRP A 81 -13.21 1.35 -13.33
C TRP A 81 -13.99 1.15 -14.64
N ASP A 82 -14.00 -0.08 -15.17
CA ASP A 82 -14.72 -0.42 -16.39
C ASP A 82 -16.24 -0.31 -16.22
N TYR A 83 -16.78 -0.60 -15.03
CA TYR A 83 -18.21 -0.47 -14.73
C TYR A 83 -18.66 0.99 -14.57
N GLN A 84 -17.77 1.89 -14.13
CA GLN A 84 -18.08 3.31 -13.94
C GLN A 84 -17.99 4.14 -15.23
N ARG A 85 -17.46 3.56 -16.31
CA ARG A 85 -17.37 4.15 -17.64
C ARG A 85 -18.55 3.75 -18.52
#